data_AF-X1V7I0-F1
#
_entry.id   AF-X1V7I0-F1
#
_cell.length_a   1.000
_cell.length_b   1.000
_cell.length_c   1.000
_cell.angle_alpha   90.00
_cell.angle_beta   90.00
_cell.angle_gamma   90.00
#
_symmetry.space_group_name_H-M   'P 1'
#
loop_
_entity.id
_entity.type
_entity.pdbx_description
1 polymer ?
#
loop_
_entity_poly.entity_id
_entity_poly.type
_entity_poly.pdbx_seq_one_letter_code
_entity_poly.pdbx_strand_id
1 'polypeptide(L)'
;RTRMKLLEVSALAAVMVFITALALGFLGSEPKVGNIFRNAGFHAVAALLAGLLIQSLLPLIEKIFHIATSMTLLDYSDANQPLLKKLAMEAPGTFSHSLLIGSVAEAAAEAIGGNGLLCRVGAYYHDIGKINKPGYFVENEMGSTSRHLELSPAMSQLIIVGHVKDGIEMAKEYGIPAVLRQFIETHHGTTLVEYFYDEAKKKHDEKQPPPSESEFRYTGPKPRTKEAAIVMLADTVEGAARSLTEVTPTKVEAVVHNMAMKRLQDGQFDECDLSLRELS
;
A
#
# COMPACT_ATOMS: atom_id res chain seq x y z
N ARG A 1 8.30 -12.17 6.87
CA ARG A 1 8.54 -13.52 7.47
C ARG A 1 8.79 -14.51 6.34
N THR A 2 9.97 -15.12 6.23
CA THR A 2 10.34 -16.06 5.14
C THR A 2 9.74 -17.46 5.34
N ARG A 3 9.55 -18.23 4.24
CA ARG A 3 9.06 -19.63 4.27
C ARG A 3 9.83 -20.53 5.23
N MET A 4 11.10 -20.22 5.47
CA MET A 4 11.99 -20.92 6.40
C MET A 4 11.52 -20.84 7.85
N LYS A 5 10.93 -19.71 8.28
CA LYS A 5 10.43 -19.53 9.65
C LYS A 5 9.31 -20.52 9.99
N LEU A 6 8.45 -20.85 9.03
CA LEU A 6 7.35 -21.79 9.24
C LEU A 6 7.86 -23.23 9.35
N LEU A 7 8.91 -23.58 8.58
CA LEU A 7 9.61 -24.85 8.72
C LEU A 7 10.34 -24.94 10.07
N GLU A 8 11.01 -23.87 10.50
CA GLU A 8 11.65 -23.78 11.83
C GLU A 8 10.63 -23.97 12.95
N VAL A 9 9.49 -23.27 12.89
CA VAL A 9 8.42 -23.40 13.90
C VAL A 9 7.82 -24.81 13.88
N SER A 10 7.60 -25.40 12.71
CA SER A 10 7.07 -26.77 12.59
C SER A 10 8.06 -27.81 13.12
N ALA A 11 9.35 -27.63 12.87
CA ALA A 11 10.41 -28.49 13.40
C ALA A 11 10.51 -28.36 14.94
N LEU A 12 10.49 -27.13 15.46
CA LEU A 12 10.51 -26.88 16.89
C LEU A 12 9.26 -27.45 17.58
N ALA A 13 8.08 -27.30 16.97
CA ALA A 13 6.85 -27.92 17.44
C ALA A 13 6.94 -29.45 17.46
N ALA A 14 7.50 -30.07 16.41
CA ALA A 14 7.71 -31.52 16.37
C ALA A 14 8.62 -32.01 17.51
N VAL A 15 9.71 -31.29 17.80
CA VAL A 15 10.60 -31.59 18.94
C VAL A 15 9.86 -31.46 20.27
N MET A 16 9.09 -30.38 20.47
CA MET A 16 8.33 -30.18 21.70
C MET A 16 7.25 -31.25 21.90
N VAL A 17 6.55 -31.63 20.83
CA VAL A 17 5.58 -32.72 20.84
C VAL A 17 6.25 -34.05 21.16
N PHE A 18 7.43 -34.32 20.59
CA PHE A 18 8.22 -35.51 20.90
C PHE A 18 8.56 -35.59 22.40
N ILE A 19 9.13 -34.52 22.96
CA ILE A 19 9.52 -34.45 24.38
C ILE A 19 8.31 -34.61 25.29
N THR A 20 7.20 -33.94 24.97
CA THR A 20 5.96 -34.02 25.76
C THR A 20 5.36 -35.42 25.72
N ALA A 21 5.33 -36.06 24.54
CA ALA A 21 4.83 -37.42 24.37
C ALA A 21 5.72 -38.45 25.09
N LEU A 22 7.05 -38.25 25.11
CA LEU A 22 7.96 -39.07 25.91
C LEU A 22 7.66 -38.91 27.41
N ALA A 23 7.57 -37.67 27.91
CA ALA A 23 7.32 -37.40 29.32
C ALA A 23 6.00 -38.04 29.79
N LEU A 24 4.92 -37.87 29.01
CA LEU A 24 3.63 -38.49 29.29
C LEU A 24 3.69 -40.03 29.22
N GLY A 25 4.44 -40.58 28.26
CA GLY A 25 4.62 -42.03 28.12
C GLY A 25 5.32 -42.66 29.32
N PHE A 26 6.31 -42.00 29.91
CA PHE A 26 7.02 -42.46 31.11
C PHE A 26 6.25 -42.27 32.42
N LEU A 27 5.27 -41.36 32.45
CA LEU A 27 4.36 -41.18 33.59
C LEU A 27 3.26 -42.27 33.65
N GLY A 28 3.11 -43.06 32.58
CA GLY A 28 2.13 -44.15 32.50
C GLY A 28 2.50 -45.36 33.37
N SER A 29 1.49 -46.13 33.78
CA SER A 29 1.60 -47.23 34.75
C SER A 29 2.35 -48.48 34.26
N GLU A 30 2.52 -48.67 32.94
CA GLU A 30 3.35 -49.74 32.37
C GLU A 30 4.23 -49.24 31.19
N PRO A 31 5.43 -48.71 31.46
CA PRO A 31 6.24 -48.10 30.41
C PRO A 31 6.95 -49.16 29.57
N LYS A 32 6.32 -49.57 28.46
CA LYS A 32 7.01 -50.29 27.38
C LYS A 32 7.85 -49.29 26.58
N VAL A 33 9.13 -49.15 26.96
CA VAL A 33 10.07 -48.16 26.41
C VAL A 33 10.03 -48.08 24.88
N GLY A 34 10.06 -49.22 24.17
CA GLY A 34 9.99 -49.25 22.71
C GLY A 34 8.71 -48.64 22.13
N ASN A 35 7.56 -48.85 22.78
CA ASN A 35 6.29 -48.27 22.34
C ASN A 35 6.22 -46.76 22.62
N ILE A 36 6.82 -46.30 23.71
CA ILE A 36 6.86 -44.87 24.09
C ILE A 36 7.62 -44.08 23.02
N PHE A 37 8.83 -44.51 22.66
CA PHE A 37 9.63 -43.85 21.62
C PHE A 37 8.95 -43.90 20.25
N ARG A 38 8.33 -45.03 19.89
CA ARG A 38 7.59 -45.17 18.63
C ARG A 38 6.42 -44.19 18.56
N ASN A 39 5.60 -44.12 19.61
CA ASN A 39 4.45 -43.23 19.65
C ASN A 39 4.87 -41.75 19.66
N ALA A 40 5.88 -41.39 20.45
CA ALA A 40 6.45 -40.04 20.44
C ALA A 40 6.96 -39.67 19.04
N GLY A 41 7.65 -40.58 18.35
CA GLY A 41 8.09 -40.42 16.97
C GLY A 41 6.93 -40.18 16.01
N PHE A 42 5.85 -40.97 16.10
CA PHE A 42 4.64 -40.76 15.29
C PHE A 42 4.01 -39.39 15.54
N HIS A 43 3.89 -38.96 16.80
CA HIS A 43 3.35 -37.64 17.13
C HIS A 43 4.22 -36.50 16.59
N ALA A 44 5.54 -36.62 16.67
CA ALA A 44 6.47 -35.65 16.12
C ALA A 44 6.37 -35.55 14.59
N VAL A 45 6.32 -36.68 13.90
CA VAL A 45 6.12 -36.73 12.44
C VAL A 45 4.77 -36.15 12.06
N ALA A 46 3.70 -36.47 12.80
CA ALA A 46 2.37 -35.90 12.56
C ALA A 46 2.35 -34.38 12.72
N ALA A 47 3.02 -33.84 13.75
CA ALA A 47 3.14 -32.40 13.96
C ALA A 47 3.92 -31.71 12.82
N LEU A 48 5.00 -32.34 12.35
CA LEU A 48 5.78 -31.84 11.21
C LEU A 48 4.94 -31.84 9.92
N LEU A 49 4.25 -32.94 9.63
CA LEU A 49 3.36 -33.06 8.46
C LEU A 49 2.21 -32.05 8.51
N ALA A 50 1.64 -31.80 9.69
CA ALA A 50 0.60 -30.78 9.85
C ALA A 50 1.12 -29.37 9.51
N GLY A 51 2.32 -29.02 9.94
CA GLY A 51 2.97 -27.75 9.58
C GLY A 51 3.22 -27.61 8.07
N LEU A 52 3.69 -28.68 7.42
CA LEU A 52 3.85 -28.73 5.97
C LEU A 52 2.52 -28.58 5.23
N LEU A 53 1.45 -29.25 5.70
CA LEU A 53 0.12 -29.13 5.12
C LEU A 53 -0.43 -27.69 5.22
N ILE A 54 -0.28 -27.04 6.38
CA ILE A 54 -0.67 -25.63 6.56
C ILE A 54 0.11 -24.74 5.60
N GLN A 55 1.42 -24.95 5.45
CA GLN A 55 2.27 -24.20 4.52
C GLN A 55 1.80 -24.36 3.07
N SER A 56 1.39 -25.57 2.66
CA SER A 56 0.84 -25.83 1.32
C SER A 56 -0.54 -25.21 1.12
N LEU A 57 -1.35 -25.12 2.17
CA LEU A 57 -2.71 -24.58 2.12
C LEU A 57 -2.75 -23.05 2.29
N LEU A 58 -1.68 -22.43 2.79
CA LEU A 58 -1.62 -20.99 3.07
C LEU A 58 -2.00 -20.10 1.87
N PRO A 59 -1.54 -20.36 0.62
CA PRO A 59 -1.95 -19.56 -0.53
C PRO A 59 -3.47 -19.63 -0.81
N LEU A 60 -4.10 -20.77 -0.51
CA LEU A 60 -5.55 -20.92 -0.65
C LEU A 60 -6.28 -20.11 0.43
N ILE A 61 -5.78 -20.14 1.67
CA ILE A 61 -6.31 -19.35 2.78
C ILE A 61 -6.18 -17.85 2.45
N GLU A 62 -5.01 -17.38 2.04
CA GLU A 62 -4.78 -15.99 1.62
C GLU A 62 -5.77 -15.56 0.52
N LYS A 63 -6.02 -16.42 -0.47
CA LYS A 63 -6.97 -16.15 -1.54
C LYS A 63 -8.42 -16.05 -1.06
N ILE A 64 -8.84 -16.95 -0.15
CA ILE A 64 -10.21 -16.98 0.40
C ILE A 64 -10.46 -15.77 1.29
N PHE A 65 -9.49 -15.39 2.12
CA PHE A 65 -9.63 -14.31 3.09
C PHE A 65 -9.15 -12.95 2.58
N HIS A 66 -8.60 -12.88 1.35
CA HIS A 66 -8.03 -11.67 0.74
C HIS A 66 -6.95 -10.99 1.59
N ILE A 67 -6.17 -11.78 2.33
CA ILE A 67 -5.07 -11.32 3.19
C ILE A 67 -3.76 -11.51 2.42
N ALA A 68 -2.92 -10.48 2.34
CA ALA A 68 -1.53 -10.66 1.88
C ALA A 68 -0.64 -10.94 3.09
N THR A 69 0.11 -12.04 3.03
CA THR A 69 1.21 -12.22 3.98
C THR A 69 2.42 -11.40 3.54
N SER A 70 3.41 -11.26 4.41
CA SER A 70 4.67 -10.62 4.02
C SER A 70 5.32 -11.29 2.80
N MET A 71 5.08 -12.58 2.58
CA MET A 71 5.60 -13.28 1.40
C MET A 71 4.89 -12.81 0.14
N THR A 72 3.55 -12.78 0.16
CA THR A 72 2.75 -12.23 -0.94
C THR A 72 3.20 -10.80 -1.26
N LEU A 73 3.40 -9.95 -0.24
CA LEU A 73 3.87 -8.58 -0.43
C LEU A 73 5.27 -8.52 -1.05
N LEU A 74 6.20 -9.39 -0.62
CA LEU A 74 7.52 -9.47 -1.24
C LEU A 74 7.45 -9.88 -2.71
N ASP A 75 6.56 -10.81 -3.07
CA ASP A 75 6.36 -11.20 -4.47
C ASP A 75 5.84 -10.02 -5.31
N TYR A 76 4.93 -9.19 -4.77
CA TYR A 76 4.47 -7.96 -5.41
C TYR A 76 5.48 -6.80 -5.33
N SER A 77 6.53 -6.91 -4.53
CA SER A 77 7.61 -5.92 -4.48
C SER A 77 8.66 -6.09 -5.59
N ASP A 78 8.64 -7.23 -6.30
CA ASP A 78 9.57 -7.52 -7.38
C ASP A 78 9.27 -6.64 -8.60
N ALA A 79 10.23 -5.80 -9.00
CA ALA A 79 10.12 -4.94 -10.17
C ALA A 79 9.94 -5.71 -11.49
N ASN A 80 10.20 -7.02 -11.51
CA ASN A 80 9.93 -7.88 -12.67
C ASN A 80 8.46 -8.28 -12.81
N GLN A 81 7.59 -7.92 -11.84
CA GLN A 81 6.15 -8.10 -11.99
C GLN A 81 5.67 -7.41 -13.28
N PRO A 82 4.83 -8.08 -14.11
CA PRO A 82 4.47 -7.56 -15.43
C PRO A 82 3.92 -6.12 -15.41
N LEU A 83 3.13 -5.78 -14.39
CA LEU A 83 2.53 -4.46 -14.25
C LEU A 83 3.53 -3.37 -13.82
N LEU A 84 4.45 -3.69 -12.90
CA LEU A 84 5.51 -2.74 -12.51
C LEU A 84 6.50 -2.52 -13.65
N LYS A 85 6.82 -3.59 -14.41
CA LYS A 85 7.62 -3.47 -15.63
C LYS A 85 6.94 -2.59 -16.67
N LYS A 86 5.62 -2.75 -16.85
CA LYS A 86 4.83 -1.88 -17.73
C LYS A 86 4.87 -0.42 -17.26
N LEU A 87 4.67 -0.17 -15.96
CA LEU A 87 4.78 1.16 -15.37
C LEU A 87 6.14 1.81 -15.64
N ALA A 88 7.23 1.06 -15.41
CA ALA A 88 8.59 1.53 -15.66
C ALA A 88 8.87 1.86 -17.13
N MET A 89 8.24 1.15 -18.07
CA MET A 89 8.43 1.37 -19.51
C MET A 89 7.56 2.50 -20.06
N GLU A 90 6.30 2.60 -19.63
CA GLU A 90 5.31 3.52 -20.21
C GLU A 90 5.17 4.84 -19.43
N ALA A 91 5.46 4.84 -18.12
CA ALA A 91 5.41 6.02 -17.24
C ALA A 91 6.60 6.03 -16.25
N PRO A 92 7.84 6.19 -16.74
CA PRO A 92 9.06 6.05 -15.92
C PRO A 92 9.18 7.08 -14.78
N GLY A 93 8.61 8.27 -14.97
CA GLY A 93 8.54 9.30 -13.94
C GLY A 93 7.65 8.88 -12.78
N THR A 94 6.46 8.38 -13.10
CA THR A 94 5.53 7.80 -12.12
C THR A 94 6.11 6.57 -11.43
N PHE A 95 6.86 5.72 -12.14
CA PHE A 95 7.56 4.59 -11.54
C PHE A 95 8.58 5.07 -10.48
N SER A 96 9.42 6.05 -10.84
CA SER A 96 10.44 6.59 -9.93
C SER A 96 9.81 7.28 -8.71
N HIS A 97 8.73 8.03 -8.94
CA HIS A 97 7.89 8.61 -7.89
C HIS A 97 7.40 7.53 -6.91
N SER A 98 6.78 6.47 -7.43
CA SER A 98 6.20 5.40 -6.62
C SER A 98 7.23 4.69 -5.74
N LEU A 99 8.48 4.51 -6.22
CA LEU A 99 9.57 3.94 -5.42
C LEU A 99 10.00 4.86 -4.28
N LEU A 100 10.05 6.18 -4.53
CA LEU A 100 10.35 7.18 -3.50
C LEU A 100 9.26 7.21 -2.43
N ILE A 101 7.99 7.27 -2.83
CA ILE A 101 6.84 7.22 -1.91
C ILE A 101 6.90 5.95 -1.07
N GLY A 102 7.19 4.79 -1.69
CA GLY A 102 7.31 3.54 -0.97
C GLY A 102 8.39 3.54 0.11
N SER A 103 9.53 4.17 -0.15
CA SER A 103 10.63 4.28 0.81
C SER A 103 10.27 5.18 2.00
N VAL A 104 9.64 6.33 1.74
CA VAL A 104 9.20 7.26 2.78
C VAL A 104 8.08 6.65 3.62
N ALA A 105 7.08 6.04 2.96
CA ALA A 105 5.93 5.44 3.61
C ALA A 105 6.31 4.21 4.45
N GLU A 106 7.30 3.42 4.03
CA GLU A 106 7.86 2.32 4.84
C GLU A 106 8.43 2.85 6.15
N ALA A 107 9.33 3.83 6.08
CA ALA A 107 9.97 4.41 7.26
C ALA A 107 8.95 5.06 8.22
N ALA A 108 7.96 5.78 7.68
CA ALA A 108 6.91 6.41 8.47
C ALA A 108 6.03 5.37 9.20
N ALA A 109 5.65 4.30 8.51
CA ALA A 109 4.86 3.22 9.12
C ALA A 109 5.65 2.50 10.20
N GLU A 110 6.92 2.17 9.97
CA GLU A 110 7.75 1.51 10.97
C GLU A 110 7.95 2.37 12.23
N ALA A 111 8.09 3.69 12.07
CA ALA A 111 8.26 4.63 13.18
C ALA A 111 7.07 4.62 14.17
N ILE A 112 5.86 4.34 13.68
CA ILE A 112 4.65 4.23 14.50
C ILE A 112 4.23 2.77 14.80
N GLY A 113 5.05 1.79 14.43
CA GLY A 113 4.76 0.37 14.64
C GLY A 113 3.73 -0.24 13.68
N GLY A 114 3.47 0.43 12.54
CA GLY A 114 2.62 -0.05 11.45
C GLY A 114 3.33 -1.01 10.49
N ASN A 115 2.63 -1.44 9.44
CA ASN A 115 3.17 -2.40 8.46
C ASN A 115 3.95 -1.70 7.33
N GLY A 116 5.24 -1.43 7.54
CA GLY A 116 6.11 -0.77 6.55
C GLY A 116 6.18 -1.45 5.19
N LEU A 117 6.30 -2.78 5.16
CA LEU A 117 6.31 -3.54 3.91
C LEU A 117 5.02 -3.36 3.11
N LEU A 118 3.87 -3.30 3.80
CA LEU A 118 2.58 -3.06 3.13
C LEU A 118 2.52 -1.65 2.53
N CYS A 119 2.97 -0.63 3.26
CA CYS A 119 3.06 0.74 2.73
C CYS A 119 3.96 0.81 1.50
N ARG A 120 5.16 0.21 1.57
CA ARG A 120 6.11 0.22 0.45
C ARG A 120 5.50 -0.37 -0.81
N VAL A 121 4.95 -1.57 -0.69
CA VAL A 121 4.40 -2.29 -1.85
C VAL A 121 3.11 -1.65 -2.31
N GLY A 122 2.26 -1.16 -1.41
CA GLY A 122 1.07 -0.38 -1.75
C GLY A 122 1.42 0.86 -2.59
N ALA A 123 2.45 1.60 -2.20
CA ALA A 123 2.94 2.76 -2.93
C ALA A 123 3.48 2.40 -4.33
N TYR A 124 4.03 1.21 -4.56
CA TYR A 124 4.48 0.83 -5.92
C TYR A 124 3.34 0.78 -6.93
N TYR A 125 2.11 0.53 -6.46
CA TYR A 125 0.95 0.37 -7.33
C TYR A 125 -0.02 1.55 -7.31
N HIS A 126 0.06 2.46 -6.32
CA HIS A 126 -0.97 3.50 -6.10
C HIS A 126 -1.32 4.31 -7.35
N ASP A 127 -0.31 4.59 -8.19
CA ASP A 127 -0.41 5.46 -9.36
C ASP A 127 -0.44 4.72 -10.72
N ILE A 128 -0.61 3.40 -10.75
CA ILE A 128 -0.55 2.62 -12.02
C ILE A 128 -1.55 3.06 -13.08
N GLY A 129 -2.65 3.71 -12.70
CA GLY A 129 -3.61 4.24 -13.67
C GLY A 129 -3.05 5.34 -14.57
N LYS A 130 -1.96 6.00 -14.15
CA LYS A 130 -1.26 7.01 -14.96
C LYS A 130 -0.66 6.42 -16.25
N ILE A 131 -0.45 5.09 -16.32
CA ILE A 131 -0.01 4.36 -17.52
C ILE A 131 -0.90 4.64 -18.73
N ASN A 132 -2.21 4.84 -18.54
CA ASN A 132 -3.11 5.07 -19.66
C ASN A 132 -2.88 6.41 -20.36
N LYS A 133 -2.42 7.43 -19.62
CA LYS A 133 -2.31 8.82 -20.08
C LYS A 133 -1.05 9.51 -19.52
N PRO A 134 0.15 8.93 -19.70
CA PRO A 134 1.35 9.34 -18.94
C PRO A 134 1.72 10.80 -19.20
N GLY A 135 1.57 11.28 -20.45
CA GLY A 135 1.89 12.65 -20.84
C GLY A 135 0.97 13.73 -20.27
N TYR A 136 0.01 13.40 -19.41
CA TYR A 136 -0.79 14.35 -18.62
C TYR A 136 -0.34 14.44 -17.16
N PHE A 137 0.71 13.72 -16.77
CA PHE A 137 1.22 13.75 -15.40
C PHE A 137 2.63 14.34 -15.42
N VAL A 138 2.82 15.41 -14.64
CA VAL A 138 4.01 16.28 -14.70
C VAL A 138 5.32 15.52 -14.48
N GLU A 139 5.31 14.46 -13.67
CA GLU A 139 6.49 13.64 -13.43
C GLU A 139 6.96 12.88 -14.68
N ASN A 140 6.09 12.70 -15.68
CA ASN A 140 6.42 12.08 -16.97
C ASN A 140 6.62 13.12 -18.10
N GLU A 141 6.39 14.40 -17.84
CA GLU A 141 6.66 15.48 -18.79
C GLU A 141 8.18 15.74 -18.79
N MET A 142 8.91 15.15 -19.75
CA MET A 142 10.38 15.26 -19.88
C MET A 142 10.80 16.66 -20.40
N GLY A 143 10.36 17.73 -19.73
CA GLY A 143 10.58 19.11 -20.15
C GLY A 143 9.71 19.58 -21.32
N SER A 144 8.70 18.79 -21.71
CA SER A 144 7.68 19.21 -22.68
C SER A 144 6.68 20.17 -22.05
N THR A 145 6.10 21.04 -22.87
CA THR A 145 4.96 21.88 -22.47
C THR A 145 3.81 21.00 -21.96
N SER A 146 3.18 21.40 -20.85
CA SER A 146 2.10 20.62 -20.27
C SER A 146 0.90 20.53 -21.20
N ARG A 147 0.39 19.31 -21.41
CA ARG A 147 -0.80 19.05 -22.25
C ARG A 147 -2.07 19.68 -21.68
N HIS A 148 -2.08 19.99 -20.38
CA HIS A 148 -3.21 20.63 -19.73
C HIS A 148 -3.45 22.07 -20.18
N LEU A 149 -2.48 22.73 -20.84
CA LEU A 149 -2.66 24.09 -21.38
C LEU A 149 -3.67 24.14 -22.54
N GLU A 150 -3.88 23.02 -23.23
CA GLU A 150 -4.84 22.90 -24.35
C GLU A 150 -6.24 22.50 -23.88
N LEU A 151 -6.43 22.28 -22.57
CA LEU A 151 -7.67 21.76 -22.00
C LEU A 151 -8.38 22.78 -21.11
N SER A 152 -9.70 22.64 -20.97
CA SER A 152 -10.43 23.31 -19.92
C SER A 152 -10.05 22.74 -18.55
N PRO A 153 -10.13 23.52 -17.45
CA PRO A 153 -9.82 23.01 -16.12
C PRO A 153 -10.67 21.79 -15.72
N ALA A 154 -11.95 21.76 -16.12
CA ALA A 154 -12.83 20.61 -15.91
C ALA A 154 -12.34 19.36 -16.66
N MET A 155 -11.89 19.49 -17.92
CA MET A 155 -11.37 18.35 -18.68
C MET A 155 -10.05 17.82 -18.08
N SER A 156 -9.17 18.74 -17.68
CA SER A 156 -7.94 18.39 -16.97
C SER A 156 -8.22 17.64 -15.68
N GLN A 157 -9.18 18.12 -14.89
CA GLN A 157 -9.61 17.46 -13.67
C GLN A 157 -10.14 16.04 -13.92
N LEU A 158 -10.95 15.83 -14.97
CA LEU A 158 -11.46 14.50 -15.32
C LEU A 158 -10.33 13.52 -15.66
N ILE A 159 -9.29 13.99 -16.35
CA ILE A 159 -8.10 13.19 -16.68
C ILE A 159 -7.35 12.81 -15.39
N ILE A 160 -7.10 13.81 -14.53
CA ILE A 160 -6.37 13.59 -13.28
C ILE A 160 -7.16 12.65 -12.37
N VAL A 161 -8.42 12.93 -12.05
CA VAL A 161 -9.21 12.05 -11.16
C VAL A 161 -9.40 10.66 -11.77
N GLY A 162 -9.47 10.55 -13.10
CA GLY A 162 -9.63 9.30 -13.82
C GLY A 162 -8.55 8.25 -13.56
N HIS A 163 -7.32 8.64 -13.17
CA HIS A 163 -6.24 7.67 -12.94
C HIS A 163 -6.56 6.68 -11.82
N VAL A 164 -7.35 7.08 -10.81
CA VAL A 164 -7.75 6.18 -9.71
C VAL A 164 -8.59 5.03 -10.26
N LYS A 165 -9.61 5.35 -11.07
CA LYS A 165 -10.50 4.35 -11.67
C LYS A 165 -9.75 3.46 -12.66
N ASP A 166 -8.97 4.09 -13.55
CA ASP A 166 -8.12 3.40 -14.52
C ASP A 166 -7.15 2.44 -13.81
N GLY A 167 -6.58 2.87 -12.68
CA GLY A 167 -5.68 2.08 -11.85
C GLY A 167 -6.38 0.89 -11.21
N ILE A 168 -7.59 1.06 -10.68
CA ILE A 168 -8.36 -0.04 -10.08
C ILE A 168 -8.77 -1.09 -11.13
N GLU A 169 -9.13 -0.66 -12.33
CA GLU A 169 -9.45 -1.57 -13.44
C GLU A 169 -8.21 -2.36 -13.86
N MET A 170 -7.08 -1.69 -14.04
CA MET A 170 -5.80 -2.32 -14.37
C MET A 170 -5.34 -3.28 -13.26
N ALA A 171 -5.48 -2.89 -11.99
CA ALA A 171 -5.13 -3.73 -10.87
C ALA A 171 -5.95 -5.03 -10.83
N LYS A 172 -7.24 -4.97 -11.17
CA LYS A 172 -8.10 -6.16 -11.27
C LYS A 172 -7.68 -7.07 -12.43
N GLU A 173 -7.37 -6.50 -13.59
CA GLU A 173 -6.91 -7.24 -14.77
C GLU A 173 -5.62 -8.02 -14.48
N TYR A 174 -4.66 -7.39 -13.80
CA TYR A 174 -3.39 -8.01 -13.43
C TYR A 174 -3.45 -8.85 -12.13
N GLY A 175 -4.63 -9.05 -11.55
CA GLY A 175 -4.81 -9.90 -10.38
C GLY A 175 -4.23 -9.33 -9.08
N ILE A 176 -4.05 -8.01 -9.00
CA ILE A 176 -3.51 -7.34 -7.81
C ILE A 176 -4.47 -7.52 -6.61
N PRO A 177 -3.98 -8.02 -5.46
CA PRO A 177 -4.80 -8.30 -4.28
C PRO A 177 -5.52 -7.06 -3.75
N ALA A 178 -6.69 -7.25 -3.14
CA ALA A 178 -7.51 -6.17 -2.59
C ALA A 178 -6.74 -5.29 -1.58
N VAL A 179 -5.88 -5.91 -0.77
CA VAL A 179 -5.03 -5.22 0.21
C VAL A 179 -4.00 -4.27 -0.42
N LEU A 180 -3.65 -4.44 -1.70
CA LEU A 180 -2.83 -3.48 -2.45
C LEU A 180 -3.72 -2.51 -3.24
N ARG A 181 -4.85 -2.98 -3.79
CA ARG A 181 -5.81 -2.13 -4.51
C ARG A 181 -6.36 -0.98 -3.67
N GLN A 182 -6.48 -1.15 -2.34
CA GLN A 182 -6.90 -0.06 -1.46
C GLN A 182 -6.01 1.18 -1.60
N PHE A 183 -4.70 1.02 -1.83
CA PHE A 183 -3.79 2.14 -1.95
C PHE A 183 -4.05 2.96 -3.22
N ILE A 184 -4.53 2.33 -4.29
CA ILE A 184 -4.94 3.00 -5.52
C ILE A 184 -6.26 3.74 -5.32
N GLU A 185 -7.19 3.12 -4.59
CA GLU A 185 -8.54 3.67 -4.41
C GLU A 185 -8.54 4.88 -3.49
N THR A 186 -7.69 4.89 -2.46
CA THR A 186 -7.80 5.82 -1.33
C THR A 186 -6.65 6.81 -1.20
N HIS A 187 -5.56 6.73 -1.97
CA HIS A 187 -4.39 7.59 -1.74
C HIS A 187 -4.69 9.09 -1.89
N HIS A 188 -5.72 9.46 -2.65
CA HIS A 188 -6.20 10.84 -2.71
C HIS A 188 -7.46 11.12 -1.88
N GLY A 189 -8.10 10.10 -1.32
CA GLY A 189 -9.35 10.25 -0.57
C GLY A 189 -10.39 11.08 -1.33
N THR A 190 -10.95 12.09 -0.66
CA THR A 190 -11.92 13.04 -1.23
C THR A 190 -11.33 14.44 -1.39
N THR A 191 -10.01 14.52 -1.60
CA THR A 191 -9.28 15.79 -1.63
C THR A 191 -9.63 16.62 -2.86
N LEU A 192 -9.49 17.94 -2.75
CA LEU A 192 -9.71 18.88 -3.84
C LEU A 192 -8.51 18.89 -4.80
N VAL A 193 -8.76 18.86 -6.10
CA VAL A 193 -7.75 19.09 -7.14
C VAL A 193 -7.55 20.60 -7.32
N GLU A 194 -6.82 21.19 -6.39
CA GLU A 194 -6.78 22.64 -6.15
C GLU A 194 -6.35 23.45 -7.36
N TYR A 195 -5.28 23.04 -8.05
CA TYR A 195 -4.77 23.80 -9.19
C TYR A 195 -5.84 24.01 -10.27
N PHE A 196 -6.57 22.95 -10.64
CA PHE A 196 -7.62 23.07 -11.67
C PHE A 196 -8.89 23.74 -11.14
N TYR A 197 -9.19 23.61 -9.85
CA TYR A 197 -10.26 24.37 -9.22
C TYR A 197 -9.98 25.89 -9.25
N ASP A 198 -8.77 26.30 -8.90
CA ASP A 198 -8.35 27.70 -8.92
C ASP A 198 -8.30 28.26 -10.34
N GLU A 199 -7.82 27.48 -11.31
CA GLU A 199 -7.86 27.86 -12.72
C GLU A 199 -9.30 27.99 -13.25
N ALA A 200 -10.23 27.14 -12.79
CA ALA A 200 -11.64 27.26 -13.12
C ALA A 200 -12.24 28.56 -12.56
N LYS A 201 -11.89 28.93 -11.31
CA LYS A 201 -12.34 30.19 -10.69
C LYS A 201 -11.78 31.42 -11.40
N LYS A 202 -10.52 31.40 -11.82
CA LYS A 202 -9.91 32.52 -12.56
C LYS A 202 -10.55 32.75 -13.94
N LYS A 203 -11.00 31.67 -14.59
CA LYS A 203 -11.66 31.70 -15.91
C LYS A 203 -13.18 31.85 -15.82
N HIS A 204 -13.72 31.98 -14.61
CA HIS A 204 -15.16 32.05 -14.36
C HIS A 204 -15.75 33.37 -14.88
N ASP A 205 -16.87 33.29 -15.59
CA ASP A 205 -17.69 34.46 -15.94
C ASP A 205 -18.60 34.78 -14.76
N GLU A 206 -18.51 36.00 -14.22
CA GLU A 206 -19.31 36.47 -13.07
C GLU A 206 -20.83 36.32 -13.27
N LYS A 207 -21.29 36.15 -14.52
CA LYS A 207 -22.71 35.90 -14.86
C LYS A 207 -23.16 34.44 -14.63
N GLN A 208 -22.24 33.52 -14.40
CA GLN A 208 -22.53 32.10 -14.16
C GLN A 208 -22.37 31.76 -12.67
N PRO A 209 -22.98 30.68 -12.16
CA PRO A 209 -22.67 30.19 -10.82
C PRO A 209 -21.18 29.81 -10.72
N PRO A 210 -20.51 30.06 -9.57
CA PRO A 210 -19.10 29.73 -9.40
C PRO A 210 -18.87 28.21 -9.52
N PRO A 211 -17.68 27.76 -9.96
CA PRO A 211 -17.35 26.34 -10.01
C PRO A 211 -17.53 25.69 -8.63
N SER A 212 -18.16 24.52 -8.60
CA SER A 212 -18.37 23.80 -7.34
C SER A 212 -17.11 23.02 -6.95
N GLU A 213 -16.69 23.10 -5.68
CA GLU A 213 -15.59 22.23 -5.19
C GLU A 213 -15.89 20.75 -5.39
N SER A 214 -17.16 20.34 -5.28
CA SER A 214 -17.56 18.94 -5.42
C SER A 214 -17.22 18.37 -6.81
N GLU A 215 -17.19 19.21 -7.84
CA GLU A 215 -16.83 18.80 -9.20
C GLU A 215 -15.32 18.59 -9.36
N PHE A 216 -14.51 19.19 -8.47
CA PHE A 216 -13.05 19.13 -8.52
C PHE A 216 -12.45 18.24 -7.44
N ARG A 217 -13.27 17.54 -6.65
CA ARG A 217 -12.79 16.58 -5.65
C ARG A 217 -12.64 15.19 -6.26
N TYR A 218 -11.69 14.43 -5.71
CA TYR A 218 -11.66 12.99 -5.91
C TYR A 218 -12.95 12.36 -5.34
N THR A 219 -13.40 11.28 -5.97
CA THR A 219 -14.64 10.60 -5.58
C THR A 219 -14.49 9.76 -4.32
N GLY A 220 -13.26 9.52 -3.85
CA GLY A 220 -12.97 8.66 -2.70
C GLY A 220 -12.95 7.17 -3.04
N PRO A 221 -12.98 6.32 -2.01
CA PRO A 221 -13.25 6.64 -0.60
C PRO A 221 -12.02 7.22 0.13
N LYS A 222 -12.24 7.76 1.34
CA LYS A 222 -11.16 8.15 2.25
C LYS A 222 -10.33 6.92 2.68
N PRO A 223 -9.05 7.09 3.06
CA PRO A 223 -8.26 6.03 3.67
C PRO A 223 -9.01 5.32 4.80
N ARG A 224 -9.00 3.99 4.77
CA ARG A 224 -9.61 3.13 5.81
C ARG A 224 -8.61 2.44 6.72
N THR A 225 -7.33 2.58 6.40
CA THR A 225 -6.22 1.99 7.14
C THR A 225 -5.17 3.06 7.42
N LYS A 226 -4.40 2.86 8.49
CA LYS A 226 -3.27 3.74 8.83
C LYS A 226 -2.26 3.75 7.70
N GLU A 227 -1.98 2.59 7.13
CA GLU A 227 -1.04 2.42 6.02
C GLU A 227 -1.47 3.22 4.78
N ALA A 228 -2.76 3.20 4.42
CA ALA A 228 -3.26 4.00 3.31
C ALA A 228 -3.17 5.52 3.57
N ALA A 229 -3.43 5.94 4.81
CA ALA A 229 -3.25 7.34 5.21
C ALA A 229 -1.78 7.79 5.18
N ILE A 230 -0.85 6.91 5.55
CA ILE A 230 0.60 7.17 5.44
C ILE A 230 1.00 7.35 3.98
N VAL A 231 0.53 6.49 3.07
CA VAL A 231 0.84 6.64 1.63
C VAL A 231 0.25 7.93 1.06
N MET A 232 -0.99 8.29 1.44
CA MET A 232 -1.58 9.59 1.10
C MET A 232 -0.71 10.78 1.54
N LEU A 233 -0.21 10.73 2.78
CA LEU A 233 0.65 11.78 3.33
C LEU A 233 1.99 11.85 2.61
N ALA A 234 2.64 10.70 2.39
CA ALA A 234 3.91 10.63 1.68
C ALA A 234 3.80 11.18 0.25
N ASP A 235 2.77 10.78 -0.50
CA ASP A 235 2.49 11.28 -1.85
C ASP A 235 2.27 12.80 -1.87
N THR A 236 1.42 13.30 -0.96
CA THR A 236 1.13 14.74 -0.86
C THR A 236 2.38 15.55 -0.49
N VAL A 237 3.19 15.07 0.46
CA VAL A 237 4.41 15.75 0.91
C VAL A 237 5.46 15.78 -0.19
N GLU A 238 5.66 14.68 -0.93
CA GLU A 238 6.60 14.64 -2.05
C GLU A 238 6.22 15.67 -3.12
N GLY A 239 4.95 15.66 -3.54
CA GLY A 239 4.46 16.59 -4.56
C GLY A 239 4.62 18.05 -4.13
N ALA A 240 4.32 18.36 -2.86
CA ALA A 240 4.50 19.69 -2.30
C ALA A 240 5.99 20.08 -2.20
N ALA A 241 6.86 19.16 -1.76
CA ALA A 241 8.29 19.40 -1.62
C ALA A 241 8.98 19.64 -2.96
N ARG A 242 8.52 19.00 -4.04
CA ARG A 242 9.02 19.21 -5.41
C ARG A 242 8.81 20.64 -5.92
N SER A 243 7.81 21.35 -5.38
CA SER A 243 7.53 22.74 -5.73
C SER A 243 8.37 23.77 -4.97
N LEU A 244 9.19 23.33 -3.99
CA LEU A 244 10.05 24.22 -3.22
C LEU A 244 11.18 24.78 -4.10
N THR A 245 11.36 26.10 -4.05
CA THR A 245 12.49 26.77 -4.71
C THR A 245 13.85 26.41 -4.09
N GLU A 246 13.85 26.06 -2.80
CA GLU A 246 15.03 25.64 -2.06
C GLU A 246 14.64 24.59 -1.02
N VAL A 247 15.33 23.44 -1.07
CA VAL A 247 15.06 22.30 -0.20
C VAL A 247 15.99 22.35 1.01
N THR A 248 15.50 22.86 2.13
CA THR A 248 16.19 22.83 3.43
C THR A 248 15.37 22.00 4.44
N PRO A 249 16.00 21.38 5.47
CA PRO A 249 15.27 20.58 6.46
C PRO A 249 14.10 21.33 7.09
N THR A 250 14.29 22.60 7.48
CA THR A 250 13.22 23.42 8.09
C THR A 250 12.06 23.69 7.14
N LYS A 251 12.33 23.92 5.84
CA LYS A 251 11.27 24.12 4.84
C LYS A 251 10.51 22.82 4.59
N VAL A 252 11.21 21.69 4.54
CA VAL A 252 10.58 20.37 4.40
C VAL A 252 9.70 20.06 5.61
N GLU A 253 10.18 20.31 6.83
CA GLU A 253 9.40 20.12 8.06
C GLU A 253 8.11 20.96 8.05
N ALA A 254 8.20 22.22 7.63
CA ALA A 254 7.02 23.07 7.47
C ALA A 254 6.03 22.52 6.41
N VAL A 255 6.54 22.02 5.28
CA VAL A 255 5.69 21.38 4.26
C VAL A 255 5.00 20.14 4.81
N VAL A 256 5.73 19.27 5.50
CA VAL A 256 5.18 18.05 6.14
C VAL A 256 4.05 18.42 7.09
N HIS A 257 4.30 19.36 8.01
CA HIS A 257 3.30 19.81 8.98
C HIS A 257 2.05 20.39 8.29
N ASN A 258 2.24 21.28 7.32
CA ASN A 258 1.14 21.93 6.62
C ASN A 258 0.30 20.92 5.83
N MET A 259 0.92 19.96 5.14
CA MET A 259 0.20 18.94 4.38
C MET A 259 -0.56 18.00 5.32
N ALA A 260 0.04 17.58 6.43
CA ALA A 260 -0.62 16.77 7.45
C ALA A 260 -1.85 17.47 8.04
N MET A 261 -1.71 18.74 8.45
CA MET A 261 -2.82 19.52 8.99
C MET A 261 -3.92 19.78 7.97
N LYS A 262 -3.56 20.01 6.71
CA LYS A 262 -4.53 20.19 5.63
C LYS A 262 -5.38 18.93 5.41
N ARG A 263 -4.78 17.75 5.40
CA ARG A 263 -5.51 16.48 5.28
C ARG A 263 -6.38 16.21 6.51
N LEU A 264 -5.89 16.51 7.71
CA LEU A 264 -6.65 16.40 8.95
C LEU A 264 -7.88 17.33 8.94
N GLN A 265 -7.71 18.59 8.55
CA GLN A 265 -8.80 19.59 8.50
C GLN A 265 -9.84 19.28 7.40
N ASP A 266 -9.42 18.66 6.30
CA ASP A 266 -10.30 18.16 5.21
C ASP A 266 -10.93 16.80 5.56
N GLY A 267 -10.81 16.34 6.82
CA GLY A 267 -11.42 15.11 7.33
C GLY A 267 -10.93 13.83 6.65
N GLN A 268 -9.76 13.84 6.01
CA GLN A 268 -9.32 12.69 5.19
C GLN A 268 -8.98 11.45 6.05
N PHE A 269 -8.83 11.62 7.36
CA PHE A 269 -8.51 10.53 8.30
C PHE A 269 -9.73 10.06 9.11
N ASP A 270 -10.94 10.54 8.82
CA ASP A 270 -12.15 10.20 9.60
C ASP A 270 -12.54 8.71 9.54
N GLU A 271 -12.07 8.00 8.50
CA GLU A 271 -12.40 6.59 8.25
C GLU A 271 -11.26 5.62 8.58
N CYS A 272 -10.14 6.09 9.14
CA CYS A 272 -9.02 5.25 9.56
C CYS A 272 -8.62 5.49 11.01
N ASP A 273 -7.94 4.50 11.60
CA ASP A 273 -7.56 4.55 13.02
C ASP A 273 -6.29 5.36 13.31
N LEU A 274 -5.85 6.25 12.40
CA LEU A 274 -4.63 7.05 12.58
C LEU A 274 -4.82 8.07 13.71
N SER A 275 -4.08 7.90 14.81
CA SER A 275 -4.19 8.80 15.96
C SER A 275 -3.40 10.09 15.77
N LEU A 276 -3.80 11.16 16.47
CA LEU A 276 -3.06 12.43 16.46
C LEU A 276 -1.62 12.28 16.96
N ARG A 277 -1.35 11.30 17.84
CA ARG A 277 -0.01 10.99 18.32
C ARG A 277 0.86 10.33 17.26
N GLU A 278 0.25 9.54 16.37
CA GLU A 278 0.95 8.93 15.24
C GLU A 278 1.14 9.92 14.08
N LEU A 279 0.26 10.92 13.98
CA LEU A 279 0.35 11.99 12.98
C LEU A 279 1.41 13.05 13.33
N SER A 280 1.64 13.31 14.62
CA SER A 280 2.60 14.31 15.13
C SER A 280 4.04 13.81 15.10
#